data_AF-A0A848PER1-F1
#
_entry.id   AF-A0A848PER1-F1
#
_cell.length_a   1.000
_cell.length_b   1.000
_cell.length_c   1.000
_cell.angle_alpha   90.00
_cell.angle_beta   90.00
_cell.angle_gamma   90.00
#
_symmetry.space_group_name_H-M   'P 1'
#
loop_
_entity.id
_entity.type
_entity.pdbx_description
1 polymer ?
#
loop_
_entity_poly.entity_id
_entity_poly.type
_entity_poly.pdbx_seq_one_letter_code
_entity_poly.pdbx_strand_id
1 'polypeptide(L)'
;MKTLSAIACTLFGILIGGLGLYAYQKTQPLLVHKLESPLALSGGTANTPPSTLPAGTALYYDRAFPEGFVRYKIYVNVEGIKLESHAATAIFPIDPLTAFPLGGDGARTSGISHQLTKQELSSLLRASRLSKQDIKDVLVGLSQ
;
A
#
# COMPACT_ATOMS: atom_id res chain seq x y z
N MET A 1 46.03 -36.55 -0.54
CA MET A 1 45.87 -35.59 -1.67
C MET A 1 44.45 -35.56 -2.24
N LYS A 2 43.82 -36.71 -2.55
CA LYS A 2 42.45 -36.75 -3.13
C LYS A 2 41.36 -36.12 -2.25
N THR A 3 41.42 -36.32 -0.93
CA THR A 3 40.43 -35.79 0.02
C THR A 3 40.53 -34.28 0.21
N LEU A 4 41.75 -33.71 0.22
CA LEU A 4 41.97 -32.27 0.37
C LEU A 4 41.43 -31.49 -0.85
N SER A 5 41.62 -32.05 -2.06
CA SER A 5 41.09 -31.46 -3.29
C SER A 5 39.56 -31.50 -3.34
N ALA A 6 38.94 -32.57 -2.85
CA ALA A 6 37.48 -32.69 -2.82
C ALA A 6 36.85 -31.64 -1.89
N ILE A 7 37.44 -31.44 -0.69
CA ILE A 7 36.98 -30.42 0.28
C ILE A 7 37.14 -29.00 -0.28
N ALA A 8 38.25 -28.72 -0.96
CA ALA A 8 38.47 -27.42 -1.59
C ALA A 8 37.41 -27.14 -2.69
N CYS A 9 37.07 -28.14 -3.50
CA CYS A 9 36.03 -28.00 -4.53
C CYS A 9 34.63 -27.76 -3.94
N THR A 10 34.25 -28.44 -2.85
CA THR A 10 32.95 -28.21 -2.20
C THR A 10 32.87 -26.82 -1.59
N LEU A 11 33.91 -26.35 -0.91
CA LEU A 11 33.94 -24.99 -0.35
C LEU A 11 33.86 -23.93 -1.44
N PHE A 12 34.55 -24.14 -2.56
CA PHE A 12 34.50 -23.23 -3.71
C PHE A 12 33.11 -23.22 -4.37
N GLY A 13 32.45 -24.39 -4.47
CA GLY A 13 31.08 -24.50 -4.94
C GLY A 13 30.07 -23.76 -4.05
N ILE A 14 30.20 -23.88 -2.72
CA ILE A 14 29.36 -23.13 -1.76
C ILE A 14 29.59 -21.62 -1.89
N LEU A 15 30.85 -21.20 -2.05
CA LEU A 15 31.20 -19.79 -2.21
C LEU A 15 30.59 -19.20 -3.48
N ILE A 16 30.76 -19.86 -4.63
CA ILE A 16 30.18 -19.42 -5.91
C ILE A 16 28.66 -19.45 -5.86
N GLY A 17 28.07 -20.53 -5.32
CA GLY A 17 26.63 -20.65 -5.16
C GLY A 17 26.06 -19.52 -4.29
N GLY A 18 26.72 -19.22 -3.17
CA GLY A 18 26.35 -18.12 -2.26
C GLY A 18 26.45 -16.75 -2.91
N LEU A 19 27.55 -16.48 -3.64
CA LEU A 19 27.74 -15.25 -4.41
C LEU A 19 26.68 -15.10 -5.50
N GLY A 20 26.37 -16.18 -6.22
CA GLY A 20 25.33 -16.21 -7.25
C GLY A 20 23.95 -15.93 -6.68
N LEU A 21 23.60 -16.54 -5.56
CA LEU A 21 22.31 -16.31 -4.88
C LEU A 21 22.20 -14.87 -4.37
N TYR A 22 23.27 -14.34 -3.78
CA TYR A 22 23.34 -12.96 -3.28
C TYR A 22 23.19 -11.94 -4.41
N ALA A 23 23.90 -12.13 -5.53
CA ALA A 23 23.78 -11.28 -6.71
C ALA A 23 22.38 -11.38 -7.32
N TYR A 24 21.80 -12.57 -7.39
CA TYR A 24 20.45 -12.78 -7.93
C TYR A 24 19.38 -12.06 -7.10
N GLN A 25 19.45 -12.15 -5.76
CA GLN A 25 18.54 -11.43 -4.88
C GLN A 25 18.65 -9.90 -5.03
N LYS A 26 19.86 -9.40 -5.23
CA LYS A 26 20.11 -7.96 -5.42
C LYS A 26 19.64 -7.42 -6.77
N THR A 27 19.46 -8.29 -7.76
CA THR A 27 19.11 -7.92 -9.14
C THR A 27 17.62 -8.07 -9.44
N GLN A 28 16.79 -8.44 -8.46
CA GLN A 28 15.34 -8.51 -8.66
C GLN A 28 14.80 -7.13 -9.04
N PRO A 29 14.05 -7.00 -10.15
CA PRO A 29 13.50 -5.73 -10.57
C PRO A 29 12.49 -5.24 -9.52
N LEU A 30 12.54 -3.94 -9.23
CA LEU A 30 11.53 -3.30 -8.39
C LEU A 30 10.22 -3.27 -9.17
N LEU A 31 9.25 -4.10 -8.75
CA LEU A 31 7.93 -4.12 -9.36
C LEU A 31 7.10 -2.97 -8.78
N VAL A 32 6.56 -2.15 -9.68
CA VAL A 32 5.75 -0.97 -9.33
C VAL A 32 4.41 -1.06 -10.03
N HIS A 33 3.35 -0.81 -9.28
CA HIS A 33 2.00 -0.70 -9.81
C HIS A 33 1.47 0.72 -9.55
N LYS A 34 0.94 1.38 -10.57
CA LYS A 34 0.23 2.66 -10.40
C LYS A 34 -1.26 2.39 -10.30
N LEU A 35 -1.89 2.94 -9.26
CA LEU A 35 -3.32 2.80 -9.07
C LEU A 35 -4.11 3.47 -10.21
N GLU A 36 -5.02 2.73 -10.82
CA GLU A 36 -5.97 3.26 -11.81
C GLU A 36 -7.21 3.86 -11.12
N SER A 37 -7.60 3.30 -9.99
CA SER A 37 -8.72 3.74 -9.16
C SER A 37 -8.28 3.97 -7.71
N PRO A 38 -8.94 4.85 -6.96
CA PRO A 38 -8.60 5.06 -5.56
C PRO A 38 -8.89 3.81 -4.71
N LEU A 39 -8.08 3.59 -3.66
CA LEU A 39 -8.29 2.52 -2.69
C LEU A 39 -8.71 3.11 -1.34
N ALA A 40 -9.70 2.51 -0.70
CA ALA A 40 -10.04 2.78 0.69
C ALA A 40 -9.00 2.18 1.61
N LEU A 41 -8.54 2.93 2.61
CA LEU A 41 -7.68 2.44 3.67
C LEU A 41 -8.49 2.10 4.91
N SER A 42 -8.17 0.96 5.52
CA SER A 42 -8.71 0.48 6.78
C SER A 42 -7.56 0.08 7.70
N GLY A 43 -7.74 0.26 9.00
CA GLY A 43 -6.69 0.14 10.01
C GLY A 43 -6.46 1.45 10.76
N GLY A 44 -5.81 1.38 11.91
CA GLY A 44 -5.77 2.46 12.91
C GLY A 44 -6.84 2.28 14.00
N THR A 45 -7.00 3.29 14.85
CA THR A 45 -8.02 3.24 15.92
C THR A 45 -9.42 3.33 15.32
N ALA A 46 -10.41 2.70 15.96
CA ALA A 46 -11.78 2.53 15.46
C ALA A 46 -12.53 3.84 15.12
N ASN A 47 -11.98 5.01 15.48
CA ASN A 47 -12.56 6.34 15.23
C ASN A 47 -11.81 7.13 14.14
N THR A 48 -10.94 6.49 13.36
CA THR A 48 -10.18 7.18 12.31
C THR A 48 -11.09 7.47 11.12
N PRO A 49 -11.14 8.73 10.62
CA PRO A 49 -11.93 9.05 9.43
C PRO A 49 -11.49 8.20 8.23
N PRO A 50 -12.42 7.85 7.33
CA PRO A 50 -12.10 7.04 6.16
C PRO A 50 -11.02 7.76 5.33
N SER A 51 -9.88 7.10 5.20
CA SER A 51 -8.76 7.58 4.39
C SER A 51 -8.74 6.83 3.07
N THR A 52 -8.23 7.48 2.02
CA THR A 52 -8.12 6.88 0.69
C THR A 52 -6.73 7.10 0.12
N LEU A 53 -6.24 6.11 -0.62
CA LEU A 53 -5.12 6.29 -1.53
C LEU A 53 -5.67 6.79 -2.87
N PRO A 54 -5.23 7.97 -3.35
CA PRO A 54 -5.71 8.50 -4.61
C PRO A 54 -5.25 7.63 -5.80
N ALA A 55 -6.04 7.67 -6.87
CA ALA A 55 -5.59 7.14 -8.16
C ALA A 55 -4.27 7.81 -8.57
N GLY A 56 -3.41 7.06 -9.26
CA GLY A 56 -2.07 7.48 -9.64
C GLY A 56 -0.99 7.23 -8.57
N THR A 57 -1.35 6.84 -7.34
CA THR A 57 -0.38 6.47 -6.30
C THR A 57 0.46 5.27 -6.76
N ALA A 58 1.78 5.37 -6.60
CA ALA A 58 2.71 4.29 -6.90
C ALA A 58 2.82 3.33 -5.71
N LEU A 59 2.51 2.06 -5.96
CA LEU A 59 2.64 0.94 -5.03
C LEU A 59 3.86 0.10 -5.40
N TYR A 60 4.82 0.01 -4.49
CA TYR A 60 6.04 -0.78 -4.68
C TYR A 60 5.81 -2.17 -4.11
N TYR A 61 5.91 -3.20 -4.93
CA TYR A 61 5.69 -4.58 -4.48
C TYR A 61 6.69 -4.95 -3.37
N ASP A 62 6.17 -5.44 -2.24
CA ASP A 62 7.01 -5.96 -1.16
C ASP A 62 7.07 -7.49 -1.22
N ARG A 63 5.91 -8.15 -1.11
CA ARG A 63 5.78 -9.60 -1.18
C ARG A 63 4.32 -10.05 -1.24
N ALA A 64 4.13 -11.28 -1.74
CA ALA A 64 2.89 -12.02 -1.61
C ALA A 64 2.95 -12.95 -0.38
N PHE A 65 1.79 -13.13 0.25
CA PHE A 65 1.59 -13.96 1.43
C PHE A 65 0.81 -15.24 1.04
N PRO A 66 1.12 -16.40 1.64
CA PRO A 66 0.39 -17.65 1.38
C PRO A 66 -1.10 -17.56 1.73
N GLU A 67 -1.48 -16.62 2.61
CA GLU A 67 -2.85 -16.29 2.98
C GLU A 67 -3.66 -15.61 1.86
N GLY A 68 -3.05 -15.33 0.70
CA GLY A 68 -3.75 -14.86 -0.50
C GLY A 68 -3.82 -13.34 -0.65
N PHE A 69 -3.06 -12.58 0.16
CA PHE A 69 -2.94 -11.14 -0.02
C PHE A 69 -1.51 -10.73 -0.42
N VAL A 70 -1.40 -9.57 -1.05
CA VAL A 70 -0.13 -8.97 -1.45
C VAL A 70 0.10 -7.71 -0.65
N ARG A 71 1.34 -7.50 -0.21
CA ARG A 71 1.76 -6.29 0.49
C ARG A 71 2.55 -5.40 -0.45
N TYR A 72 2.23 -4.11 -0.39
CA TYR A 72 2.93 -3.06 -1.10
C TYR A 72 3.53 -2.07 -0.09
N LYS A 73 4.63 -1.42 -0.48
CA LYS A 73 5.22 -0.27 0.20
C LYS A 73 4.78 1.01 -0.49
N ILE A 74 4.57 2.05 0.31
CA ILE A 74 4.33 3.42 -0.14
C ILE A 74 5.38 4.28 0.55
N TYR A 75 5.99 5.18 -0.20
CA TYR A 75 6.91 6.17 0.33
C TYR A 75 6.18 7.50 0.41
N VAL A 76 6.19 8.10 1.60
CA VAL A 76 5.56 9.40 1.86
C VAL A 76 6.64 10.35 2.32
N ASN A 77 6.78 11.47 1.61
CA ASN A 77 7.59 12.58 2.06
C ASN A 77 6.74 13.45 2.96
N VAL A 78 7.26 13.77 4.15
CA VAL A 78 6.59 14.65 5.11
C VAL A 78 7.38 15.96 5.16
N GLU A 79 6.75 17.04 4.71
CA GLU A 79 7.38 18.37 4.66
C GLU A 79 6.98 19.22 5.87
N GLY A 80 7.89 20.09 6.32
CA GLY A 80 7.62 21.10 7.35
C GLY A 80 7.55 20.60 8.78
N ILE A 81 7.47 19.29 9.02
CA ILE A 81 7.49 18.70 10.36
C ILE A 81 8.47 17.53 10.42
N LYS A 82 9.17 17.41 11.54
CA LYS A 82 9.99 16.22 11.85
C LYS A 82 9.17 15.30 12.74
N LEU A 83 8.99 14.06 12.31
CA LEU A 83 8.32 13.04 13.12
C LEU A 83 9.31 12.42 14.10
N GLU A 84 8.94 12.40 15.38
CA GLU A 84 9.75 11.77 16.42
C GLU A 84 9.72 10.25 16.27
N SER A 85 10.89 9.64 16.13
CA SER A 85 11.05 8.20 15.92
C SER A 85 11.24 7.49 17.25
N HIS A 86 10.53 6.38 17.44
CA HIS A 86 10.63 5.55 18.64
C HIS A 86 11.08 4.14 18.26
N ALA A 87 11.86 3.49 19.13
CA ALA A 87 12.20 2.09 18.96
C ALA A 87 10.92 1.26 19.09
N ALA A 88 10.70 0.35 18.14
CA ALA A 88 9.54 -0.51 18.21
C ALA A 88 9.71 -1.54 19.33
N THR A 89 8.72 -1.63 20.22
CA THR A 89 8.76 -2.50 21.41
C THR A 89 8.12 -3.87 21.17
N ALA A 90 7.40 -4.05 20.05
CA ALA A 90 6.75 -5.29 19.68
C ALA A 90 7.68 -6.26 18.95
N ILE A 91 7.49 -7.56 19.18
CA ILE A 91 8.19 -8.65 18.46
C ILE A 91 7.96 -8.55 16.94
N PHE A 92 6.77 -8.09 16.54
CA PHE A 92 6.41 -7.80 15.15
C PHE A 92 6.06 -6.32 15.04
N PRO A 93 7.03 -5.44 14.73
CA PRO A 93 6.85 -3.99 14.79
C PRO A 93 6.08 -3.42 13.58
N ILE A 94 5.49 -4.29 12.75
CA ILE A 94 4.81 -3.90 11.51
C ILE A 94 3.31 -3.95 11.76
N ASP A 95 2.67 -2.79 11.72
CA ASP A 95 1.22 -2.64 11.78
C ASP A 95 0.72 -2.07 10.43
N PRO A 96 0.47 -2.92 9.42
CA PRO A 96 0.16 -2.47 8.07
C PRO A 96 -1.31 -2.04 7.94
N LEU A 97 -1.55 -0.94 7.22
CA LEU A 97 -2.90 -0.59 6.78
C LEU A 97 -3.37 -1.56 5.69
N THR A 98 -4.67 -1.87 5.71
CA THR A 98 -5.31 -2.69 4.68
C THR A 98 -6.00 -1.80 3.66
N ALA A 99 -5.80 -2.09 2.36
CA ALA A 99 -6.38 -1.31 1.28
C ALA A 99 -7.40 -2.14 0.49
N PHE A 100 -8.54 -1.53 0.14
CA PHE A 100 -9.63 -2.18 -0.59
C PHE A 100 -10.11 -1.31 -1.76
N PRO A 101 -10.56 -1.90 -2.88
CA PRO A 101 -11.15 -1.13 -3.98
C PRO A 101 -12.43 -0.43 -3.54
N LEU A 102 -12.57 0.84 -3.89
CA LEU A 102 -13.81 1.59 -3.69
C LEU A 102 -14.88 1.06 -4.65
N GLY A 103 -16.04 0.65 -4.12
CA GLY A 103 -17.20 0.22 -4.92
C GLY A 103 -17.35 -1.28 -5.15
N GLY A 104 -16.40 -2.12 -4.71
CA GLY A 104 -16.59 -3.58 -4.68
C GLY A 104 -17.45 -4.01 -3.49
N ASP A 105 -18.13 -5.16 -3.60
CA ASP A 105 -19.01 -5.70 -2.54
C ASP A 105 -18.33 -5.84 -1.17
N GLY A 106 -17.00 -5.89 -1.12
CA GLY A 106 -16.19 -5.90 0.11
C GLY A 106 -16.06 -4.56 0.84
N ALA A 107 -16.45 -3.43 0.24
CA ALA A 107 -16.49 -2.12 0.91
C ALA A 107 -17.63 -2.02 1.94
N ARG A 108 -18.57 -2.97 1.93
CA ARG A 108 -19.75 -2.97 2.81
C ARG A 108 -19.48 -3.51 4.22
N THR A 109 -18.34 -4.17 4.45
CA THR A 109 -18.05 -4.86 5.74
C THR A 109 -16.99 -4.18 6.60
N SER A 110 -16.17 -3.29 6.03
CA SER A 110 -15.41 -2.33 6.84
C SER A 110 -16.32 -1.12 7.10
N GLY A 111 -16.41 -0.65 8.34
CA GLY A 111 -17.31 0.40 8.85
C GLY A 111 -17.28 1.79 8.18
N ILE A 112 -16.92 1.89 6.90
CA ILE A 112 -17.18 3.03 6.01
C ILE A 112 -18.67 3.03 5.59
N SER A 113 -19.57 2.80 6.54
CA SER A 113 -20.98 3.14 6.41
C SER A 113 -21.23 4.50 7.03
N HIS A 114 -20.33 5.47 6.82
CA HIS A 114 -20.80 6.85 6.91
C HIS A 114 -21.55 7.14 5.63
N GLN A 115 -22.84 6.78 5.62
CA GLN A 115 -23.75 7.29 4.60
C GLN A 115 -23.70 8.81 4.72
N LEU A 116 -22.98 9.45 3.80
CA LEU A 116 -22.94 10.91 3.69
C LEU A 116 -24.38 11.40 3.71
N THR A 117 -24.78 12.01 4.83
CA THR A 117 -26.12 12.55 4.93
C THR A 117 -26.24 13.69 3.93
N LYS A 118 -27.46 13.95 3.44
CA LYS A 118 -27.71 15.05 2.50
C LYS A 118 -27.18 16.39 3.03
N GLN A 119 -27.18 16.58 4.36
CA GLN A 119 -26.64 17.77 5.01
C GLN A 119 -25.12 17.83 4.97
N GLU A 120 -24.41 16.74 5.29
CA GLU A 120 -22.95 16.68 5.23
C GLU A 120 -22.42 16.82 3.81
N LEU A 121 -23.07 16.17 2.84
CA LEU A 121 -22.73 16.37 1.44
C LEU A 121 -22.93 17.84 1.04
N SER A 122 -24.02 18.47 1.48
CA SER A 122 -24.27 19.88 1.17
C SER A 122 -23.26 20.84 1.80
N SER A 123 -22.75 20.55 3.00
CA SER A 123 -21.75 21.39 3.66
C SER A 123 -20.37 21.23 3.01
N LEU A 124 -19.99 20.00 2.65
CA LEU A 124 -18.75 19.73 1.90
C LEU A 124 -18.77 20.39 0.52
N LEU A 125 -19.87 20.28 -0.21
CA LEU A 125 -20.03 20.93 -1.51
C LEU A 125 -19.95 22.46 -1.40
N ARG A 126 -20.57 23.06 -0.37
CA ARG A 126 -20.45 24.51 -0.11
C ARG A 126 -19.03 24.93 0.27
N ALA A 127 -18.31 24.11 1.04
CA ALA A 127 -16.93 24.38 1.43
C ALA A 127 -15.94 24.28 0.26
N SER A 128 -16.19 23.35 -0.66
CA SER A 128 -15.31 23.05 -1.81
C SER A 128 -15.29 24.11 -2.92
N ARG A 129 -16.08 25.19 -2.81
CA ARG A 129 -16.26 26.22 -3.86
C ARG A 129 -16.69 25.66 -5.23
N LEU A 130 -17.23 24.44 -5.28
CA LEU A 130 -17.80 23.88 -6.50
C LEU A 130 -19.07 24.64 -6.90
N SER A 131 -19.18 24.97 -8.18
CA SER A 131 -20.39 25.58 -8.72
C SER A 131 -21.51 24.54 -8.84
N LYS A 132 -22.76 25.00 -8.86
CA LYS A 132 -23.91 24.12 -9.12
C LYS A 132 -23.81 23.45 -10.51
N GLN A 133 -23.09 24.07 -11.44
CA GLN A 133 -22.86 23.51 -12.76
C GLN A 133 -21.86 22.37 -12.70
N ASP A 134 -20.73 22.55 -11.99
CA ASP A 134 -19.70 21.53 -11.81
C ASP A 134 -20.28 20.25 -11.18
N ILE A 135 -21.18 20.41 -10.20
CA ILE A 135 -21.87 19.29 -9.55
C ILE A 135 -22.78 18.56 -10.54
N LYS A 136 -23.52 19.29 -11.39
CA LYS A 136 -24.37 18.68 -12.42
C LYS A 136 -23.53 17.94 -13.45
N ASP A 137 -22.41 18.52 -13.88
CA ASP A 137 -21.54 17.93 -14.89
C ASP A 137 -20.93 16.61 -14.37
N VAL A 138 -20.51 16.59 -13.09
CA VAL A 138 -20.07 15.35 -12.42
C VAL A 138 -21.20 14.31 -12.36
N LEU A 139 -22.42 14.70 -12.01
CA LEU A 139 -23.56 13.77 -11.94
C LEU A 139 -23.94 13.21 -13.31
N VAL A 140 -23.86 14.02 -14.37
CA VAL A 140 -24.10 13.58 -15.74
C VAL A 140 -23.01 12.59 -16.19
N GLY A 141 -21.75 12.84 -15.84
CA GLY A 141 -20.63 11.93 -16.12
C GLY A 141 -20.71 10.60 -15.38
N LEU A 142 -21.33 10.56 -14.18
CA LEU A 142 -21.56 9.33 -13.41
C LEU A 142 -22.78 8.52 -13.87
N SER A 143 -23.63 9.08 -14.74
CA SER A 143 -24.85 8.45 -15.27
C SER A 143 -24.62 7.70 -16.60
N GLN A 144 -23.41 7.75 -17.15
CA GLN A 144 -22.98 7.00 -18.33
C GLN A 144 -22.24 5.73 -17.92
#